data_AF-E4MF66-F1
#
_entry.id   AF-E4MF66-F1
#
_cell.length_a   1.000
_cell.length_b   1.000
_cell.length_c   1.000
_cell.angle_alpha   90.00
_cell.angle_beta   90.00
_cell.angle_gamma   90.00
#
_symmetry.space_group_name_H-M   'P 1'
#
loop_
_entity.id
_entity.type
_entity.pdbx_description
1 polymer ?
#
loop_
_entity_poly.entity_id
_entity_poly.type
_entity_poly.pdbx_seq_one_letter_code
_entity_poly.pdbx_strand_id
1 'polypeptide(L)'
;MKTKKSGILILFLCIFCVVGCDNDEKKGREVTDYKEYILTVASRKVPGVLTSDGHNYLTDVYAVKKELSDEWIPFGNIEGFDFEEKYECKIKISETSYLDYGMGEPAWTEYERLEVISKEKKDSEEMPLHFIPKWYYENRPLPQYRYAIESENKELIEEVLKANPILPLDYHYLLYRDEDNHPKGIAIKDDDDLFGPSIIKSTNRNPEEMPESYKLLPPEEQVQGFMEWTFSDESGNATDYPSFDVFVAHSSRSRSVGPAPDLVCLYKDLTEHYKNQYPDAGVKTVVVSFTIDI
;
A
#
# COMPACT_ATOMS: atom_id res chain seq x y z
N MET A 1 -104.07 2.68 -11.62
CA MET A 1 -103.74 1.28 -12.01
C MET A 1 -102.36 1.34 -12.66
N LYS A 2 -101.27 0.67 -12.28
CA LYS A 2 -100.95 -0.36 -11.29
C LYS A 2 -99.42 -0.24 -11.02
N THR A 3 -99.07 -0.56 -9.79
CA THR A 3 -97.76 -0.81 -9.17
C THR A 3 -96.82 -1.79 -9.90
N LYS A 4 -95.48 -1.60 -9.74
CA LYS A 4 -94.46 -2.55 -9.20
C LYS A 4 -93.05 -2.29 -9.79
N LYS A 5 -92.06 -1.90 -8.96
CA LYS A 5 -90.97 -2.73 -8.34
C LYS A 5 -89.93 -3.21 -9.36
N SER A 6 -88.70 -2.69 -9.31
CA SER A 6 -87.56 -3.13 -8.48
C SER A 6 -86.83 -4.35 -9.08
N GLY A 7 -85.55 -4.18 -9.43
CA GLY A 7 -84.67 -5.27 -9.84
C GLY A 7 -83.26 -4.77 -10.15
N ILE A 8 -82.43 -4.70 -9.11
CA ILE A 8 -80.98 -4.52 -9.15
C ILE A 8 -80.35 -5.70 -9.91
N LEU A 9 -79.43 -5.42 -10.83
CA LEU A 9 -78.31 -6.31 -11.14
C LEU A 9 -77.10 -5.48 -11.58
N ILE A 10 -76.31 -5.05 -10.59
CA ILE A 10 -74.94 -4.57 -10.80
C ILE A 10 -74.11 -5.81 -11.11
N LEU A 11 -73.68 -5.95 -12.37
CA LEU A 11 -72.62 -6.89 -12.74
C LEU A 11 -71.29 -6.14 -12.58
N PHE A 12 -70.63 -6.36 -11.44
CA PHE A 12 -69.24 -5.94 -11.22
C PHE A 12 -68.35 -6.71 -12.18
N LEU A 13 -68.03 -6.10 -13.33
CA LEU A 13 -66.95 -6.53 -14.19
C LEU A 13 -65.68 -5.88 -13.65
N CYS A 14 -65.03 -6.60 -12.72
CA CYS A 14 -63.68 -6.31 -12.26
C CYS A 14 -62.71 -6.43 -13.44
N ILE A 15 -62.57 -5.35 -14.21
CA ILE A 15 -61.39 -5.16 -15.04
C ILE A 15 -60.37 -4.50 -14.11
N PHE A 16 -59.58 -5.34 -13.47
CA PHE A 16 -58.30 -4.94 -12.89
C PHE A 16 -57.54 -4.20 -13.98
N CYS A 17 -57.41 -2.87 -13.84
CA CYS A 17 -56.38 -2.14 -14.54
C CYS A 17 -55.05 -2.79 -14.15
N VAL A 18 -54.47 -3.41 -15.16
CA VAL A 18 -53.22 -4.12 -15.17
C VAL A 18 -52.21 -3.37 -14.31
N VAL A 19 -51.68 -4.08 -13.31
CA VAL A 19 -50.44 -3.78 -12.63
C VAL A 19 -49.47 -3.24 -13.68
N GLY A 20 -49.02 -2.00 -13.53
CA GLY A 20 -47.84 -1.55 -14.25
C GLY A 20 -46.74 -2.54 -13.92
N CYS A 21 -46.33 -3.34 -14.90
CA CYS A 21 -45.01 -3.95 -14.85
C CYS A 21 -44.06 -2.76 -14.79
N ASP A 22 -43.51 -2.48 -13.60
CA ASP A 22 -42.16 -1.95 -13.53
C ASP A 22 -41.31 -2.99 -14.25
N ASN A 23 -40.97 -2.71 -15.50
CA ASN A 23 -39.75 -3.25 -16.06
C ASN A 23 -38.61 -2.52 -15.35
N ASP A 24 -38.36 -2.89 -14.09
CA ASP A 24 -37.04 -2.80 -13.49
C ASP A 24 -36.14 -3.82 -14.21
N GLU A 25 -35.99 -3.66 -15.52
CA GLU A 25 -34.81 -4.20 -16.20
C GLU A 25 -33.66 -3.41 -15.62
N LYS A 26 -33.05 -3.95 -14.56
CA LYS A 26 -31.74 -3.52 -14.09
C LYS A 26 -30.86 -3.51 -15.33
N LYS A 27 -30.57 -2.31 -15.86
CA LYS A 27 -29.63 -2.13 -16.95
C LYS A 27 -28.32 -2.73 -16.46
N GLY A 28 -27.98 -3.91 -16.97
CA GLY A 28 -26.68 -4.54 -16.68
C GLY A 28 -25.56 -3.72 -17.32
N ARG A 29 -24.34 -4.23 -17.19
CA ARG A 29 -23.12 -3.67 -17.79
C ARG A 29 -23.34 -3.03 -19.18
N GLU A 30 -23.14 -1.72 -19.22
CA GLU A 30 -23.14 -0.90 -20.44
C GLU A 30 -21.72 -0.40 -20.71
N VAL A 31 -21.26 -0.46 -21.96
CA VAL A 31 -20.00 0.19 -22.38
C VAL A 31 -20.30 1.65 -22.68
N THR A 32 -19.62 2.57 -21.99
CA THR A 32 -19.84 4.02 -22.11
C THR A 32 -18.82 4.73 -22.97
N ASP A 33 -17.60 4.19 -23.07
CA ASP A 33 -16.55 4.68 -23.95
C ASP A 33 -15.62 3.54 -24.38
N TYR A 34 -15.00 3.69 -25.54
CA TYR A 34 -14.01 2.75 -26.06
C TYR A 34 -12.97 3.50 -26.89
N LYS A 35 -11.69 3.27 -26.58
CA LYS A 35 -10.58 3.80 -27.37
C LYS A 35 -9.41 2.84 -27.39
N GLU A 36 -8.61 2.94 -28.45
CA GLU A 36 -7.37 2.20 -28.60
C GLU A 36 -6.23 3.18 -28.81
N TYR A 37 -5.09 2.90 -28.17
CA TYR A 37 -3.90 3.71 -28.34
C TYR A 37 -2.64 2.92 -27.99
N ILE A 38 -1.50 3.52 -28.32
CA ILE A 38 -0.19 2.93 -28.07
C ILE A 38 0.41 3.51 -26.78
N LEU A 39 0.96 2.62 -25.97
CA LEU A 39 1.78 2.94 -24.81
C LEU A 39 3.19 2.44 -25.02
N THR A 40 4.17 3.21 -24.55
CA THR A 40 5.49 2.68 -24.20
C THR A 40 5.48 2.39 -22.71
N VAL A 41 5.69 1.13 -22.32
CA VAL A 41 5.79 0.67 -20.94
C VAL A 41 7.25 0.50 -20.57
N ALA A 42 7.66 1.10 -19.45
CA ALA A 42 9.03 1.08 -18.99
C ALA A 42 9.53 -0.31 -18.58
N SER A 43 10.84 -0.43 -18.43
CA SER A 43 11.54 -1.67 -18.11
C SER A 43 11.40 -2.15 -16.66
N ARG A 44 10.90 -1.33 -15.73
CA ARG A 44 10.64 -1.71 -14.34
C ARG A 44 9.36 -1.04 -13.85
N LYS A 45 8.66 -1.67 -12.90
CA LYS A 45 7.61 -1.01 -12.12
C LYS A 45 8.26 -0.12 -11.05
N VAL A 46 7.50 0.85 -10.56
CA VAL A 46 7.92 1.71 -9.44
C VAL A 46 6.77 1.88 -8.46
N PRO A 47 7.04 2.21 -7.18
CA PRO A 47 5.97 2.56 -6.26
C PRO A 47 5.16 3.74 -6.77
N GLY A 48 3.83 3.68 -6.66
CA GLY A 48 2.95 4.74 -7.12
C GLY A 48 1.58 4.68 -6.47
N VAL A 49 0.88 5.81 -6.49
CA VAL A 49 -0.47 5.91 -5.93
C VAL A 49 -1.49 5.83 -7.06
N LEU A 50 -2.40 4.87 -6.96
CA LEU A 50 -3.57 4.74 -7.82
C LEU A 50 -4.85 5.04 -7.03
N THR A 51 -5.94 5.27 -7.76
CA THR A 51 -7.26 5.50 -7.19
C THR A 51 -8.24 4.43 -7.67
N SER A 52 -8.94 3.78 -6.74
CA SER A 52 -10.03 2.85 -6.99
C SER A 52 -11.12 3.10 -5.95
N ASP A 53 -12.40 3.07 -6.32
CA ASP A 53 -13.51 3.26 -5.38
C ASP A 53 -13.46 4.58 -4.60
N GLY A 54 -12.87 5.63 -5.17
CA GLY A 54 -12.64 6.91 -4.49
C GLY A 54 -11.58 6.87 -3.38
N HIS A 55 -10.84 5.76 -3.26
CA HIS A 55 -9.76 5.56 -2.31
C HIS A 55 -8.40 5.52 -3.01
N ASN A 56 -7.41 6.18 -2.42
CA ASN A 56 -6.05 6.17 -2.90
C ASN A 56 -5.27 5.06 -2.22
N TYR A 57 -4.56 4.24 -3.01
CA TYR A 57 -3.76 3.14 -2.50
C TYR A 57 -2.38 3.14 -3.15
N LEU A 58 -1.38 2.77 -2.36
CA LEU A 58 0.00 2.61 -2.79
C LEU A 58 0.19 1.19 -3.35
N THR A 59 0.78 1.08 -4.53
CA THR A 59 1.12 -0.20 -5.17
C THR A 59 2.31 -0.03 -6.11
N ASP A 60 2.78 -1.11 -6.73
CA ASP A 60 3.71 -1.02 -7.83
C ASP A 60 2.94 -0.73 -9.12
N VAL A 61 3.34 0.33 -9.83
CA VAL A 61 2.66 0.78 -11.04
C VAL A 61 3.57 0.62 -12.25
N TYR A 62 2.98 0.44 -13.42
CA TYR A 62 3.71 0.62 -14.66
C TYR A 62 4.00 2.10 -14.85
N ALA A 63 5.24 2.44 -15.21
CA ALA A 63 5.54 3.74 -15.80
C ALA A 63 5.25 3.64 -17.30
N VAL A 64 4.37 4.49 -17.82
CA VAL A 64 4.03 4.49 -19.26
C VAL A 64 4.16 5.86 -19.89
N LYS A 65 4.50 5.90 -21.18
CA LYS A 65 4.38 7.09 -22.04
C LYS A 65 3.26 6.86 -23.04
N LYS A 66 2.40 7.86 -23.21
CA LYS A 66 1.41 7.89 -24.30
C LYS A 66 2.12 8.28 -25.61
N GLU A 67 1.60 7.83 -26.75
CA GLU A 67 2.24 7.99 -28.08
C GLU A 67 2.73 9.41 -28.44
N LEU A 68 2.11 10.45 -27.89
CA LEU A 68 2.45 11.86 -28.13
C LEU A 68 3.07 12.57 -26.91
N SER A 69 3.52 11.83 -25.90
CA SER A 69 4.10 12.37 -24.67
C SER A 69 5.44 11.70 -24.35
N ASP A 70 6.43 12.50 -23.98
CA ASP A 70 7.69 12.01 -23.43
C ASP A 70 7.68 11.90 -21.89
N GLU A 71 6.57 12.31 -21.25
CA GLU A 71 6.39 12.23 -19.80
C GLU A 71 5.94 10.83 -19.38
N TRP A 72 6.64 10.26 -18.40
CA TRP A 72 6.21 9.03 -17.74
C TRP A 72 5.04 9.32 -16.79
N ILE A 73 3.99 8.50 -16.87
CA ILE A 73 2.83 8.57 -15.97
C ILE A 73 2.60 7.20 -15.30
N PRO A 74 2.03 7.17 -14.08
CA PRO A 74 1.66 5.91 -13.45
C PRO A 74 0.48 5.27 -14.19
N PHE A 75 0.51 3.95 -14.32
CA PHE A 75 -0.55 3.16 -14.94
C PHE A 75 -0.81 1.87 -14.18
N GLY A 76 -2.09 1.54 -14.02
CA GLY A 76 -2.54 0.34 -13.32
C GLY A 76 -2.49 -0.91 -14.19
N ASN A 77 -3.21 -1.95 -13.76
CA ASN A 77 -3.22 -3.25 -14.42
C ASN A 77 -3.62 -3.16 -15.91
N ILE A 78 -2.92 -3.92 -16.76
CA ILE A 78 -3.21 -4.09 -18.19
C ILE A 78 -3.46 -5.58 -18.41
N GLU A 79 -4.71 -5.95 -18.65
CA GLU A 79 -5.11 -7.34 -18.87
C GLU A 79 -4.38 -7.94 -20.07
N GLY A 80 -3.89 -9.17 -19.90
CA GLY A 80 -3.18 -9.89 -20.96
C GLY A 80 -1.79 -9.34 -21.30
N PHE A 81 -1.24 -8.41 -20.52
CA PHE A 81 0.15 -7.97 -20.66
C PHE A 81 1.09 -8.75 -19.71
N ASP A 82 1.96 -9.56 -20.30
CA ASP A 82 3.00 -10.31 -19.59
C ASP A 82 4.24 -9.43 -19.40
N PHE A 83 4.29 -8.73 -18.27
CA PHE A 83 5.37 -7.82 -17.94
C PHE A 83 6.67 -8.59 -17.64
N GLU A 84 7.76 -8.16 -18.26
CA GLU A 84 9.10 -8.71 -17.99
C GLU A 84 10.05 -7.56 -17.63
N GLU A 85 10.63 -7.64 -16.43
CA GLU A 85 11.59 -6.66 -15.96
C GLU A 85 12.81 -6.60 -16.90
N LYS A 86 13.42 -5.41 -17.05
CA LYS A 86 14.55 -5.08 -17.94
C LYS A 86 14.18 -5.01 -19.42
N TYR A 87 12.88 -4.98 -19.75
CA TYR A 87 12.40 -4.76 -21.10
C TYR A 87 11.45 -3.58 -21.20
N GLU A 88 11.79 -2.60 -22.04
CA GLU A 88 10.84 -1.59 -22.47
C GLU A 88 9.97 -2.15 -23.59
N CYS A 89 8.65 -2.02 -23.45
CA CYS A 89 7.69 -2.55 -24.43
C CYS A 89 6.89 -1.42 -25.06
N LYS A 90 6.69 -1.46 -26.39
CA LYS A 90 5.65 -0.68 -27.03
C LYS A 90 4.46 -1.60 -27.27
N ILE A 91 3.30 -1.25 -26.71
CA ILE A 91 2.09 -2.07 -26.78
C ILE A 91 0.91 -1.24 -27.30
N LYS A 92 0.01 -1.90 -28.02
CA LYS A 92 -1.31 -1.34 -28.32
C LYS A 92 -2.30 -1.89 -27.30
N ILE A 93 -3.08 -1.02 -26.70
CA ILE A 93 -4.11 -1.38 -25.72
C ILE A 93 -5.49 -0.89 -26.16
N SER A 94 -6.54 -1.54 -25.65
CA SER A 94 -7.88 -0.97 -25.56
C SER A 94 -8.09 -0.39 -24.15
N GLU A 95 -8.85 0.69 -24.07
CA GLU A 95 -9.40 1.25 -22.84
C GLU A 95 -10.92 1.24 -23.00
N THR A 96 -11.61 0.49 -22.14
CA THR A 96 -13.06 0.33 -22.16
C THR A 96 -13.64 0.82 -20.85
N SER A 97 -14.51 1.82 -20.91
CA SER A 97 -15.23 2.33 -19.74
C SER A 97 -16.60 1.69 -19.67
N TYR A 98 -16.99 1.27 -18.47
CA TYR A 98 -18.27 0.61 -18.21
C TYR A 98 -19.13 1.39 -17.24
N LEU A 99 -20.43 1.17 -17.31
CA LEU A 99 -21.43 1.63 -16.35
C LEU A 99 -22.38 0.49 -15.99
N ASP A 100 -22.47 0.12 -14.72
CA ASP A 100 -23.41 -0.87 -14.19
C ASP A 100 -23.86 -0.46 -12.78
N TYR A 101 -25.07 0.09 -12.67
CA TYR A 101 -25.64 0.49 -11.38
C TYR A 101 -25.95 -0.67 -10.43
N GLY A 102 -25.82 -1.92 -10.89
CA GLY A 102 -25.90 -3.12 -10.07
C GLY A 102 -24.59 -3.49 -9.37
N MET A 103 -23.47 -2.85 -9.75
CA MET A 103 -22.14 -3.09 -9.17
C MET A 103 -21.86 -2.16 -7.98
N GLY A 104 -20.94 -2.57 -7.11
CA GLY A 104 -20.50 -1.74 -5.98
C GLY A 104 -19.89 -0.42 -6.43
N GLU A 105 -19.03 -0.48 -7.45
CA GLU A 105 -18.57 0.68 -8.21
C GLU A 105 -19.32 0.74 -9.55
N PRO A 106 -20.23 1.71 -9.73
CA PRO A 106 -21.03 1.72 -10.94
C PRO A 106 -20.25 2.03 -12.21
N ALA A 107 -19.12 2.72 -12.12
CA ALA A 107 -18.33 3.13 -13.27
C ALA A 107 -16.86 2.79 -13.09
N TRP A 108 -16.30 1.98 -13.99
CA TRP A 108 -14.90 1.58 -13.97
C TRP A 108 -14.33 1.55 -15.39
N THR A 109 -13.01 1.46 -15.50
CA THR A 109 -12.31 1.38 -16.80
C THR A 109 -11.33 0.22 -16.78
N GLU A 110 -11.40 -0.62 -17.80
CA GLU A 110 -10.50 -1.76 -18.01
C GLU A 110 -9.54 -1.46 -19.16
N TYR A 111 -8.33 -1.98 -19.05
CA TYR A 111 -7.29 -1.87 -20.06
C TYR A 111 -6.88 -3.27 -20.50
N GLU A 112 -6.96 -3.56 -21.80
CA GLU A 112 -6.56 -4.86 -22.34
C GLU A 112 -5.44 -4.68 -23.37
N ARG A 113 -4.39 -5.49 -23.27
CA ARG A 113 -3.34 -5.55 -24.28
C ARG A 113 -3.87 -6.20 -25.54
N LEU A 114 -3.92 -5.44 -26.63
CA LEU A 114 -4.29 -5.92 -27.96
C LEU A 114 -3.07 -6.50 -28.70
N GLU A 115 -1.94 -5.78 -28.71
CA GLU A 115 -0.75 -6.15 -29.49
C GLU A 115 0.54 -5.73 -28.76
N VAL A 116 1.61 -6.52 -28.90
CA VAL A 116 2.97 -6.10 -28.55
C VAL A 116 3.68 -5.69 -29.83
N ILE A 117 3.95 -4.39 -29.97
CA ILE A 117 4.57 -3.79 -31.17
C ILE A 117 6.09 -3.96 -31.12
N SER A 118 6.71 -3.73 -29.96
CA SER A 118 8.12 -3.99 -29.73
C SER A 118 8.39 -4.34 -28.27
N LYS A 119 9.51 -5.06 -28.05
CA LYS A 119 10.03 -5.43 -26.74
C LYS A 119 11.55 -5.40 -26.80
N GLU A 120 12.16 -4.46 -26.11
CA GLU A 120 13.60 -4.19 -26.17
C GLU A 120 14.24 -4.36 -24.80
N LYS A 121 15.29 -5.18 -24.71
CA LYS A 121 16.03 -5.35 -23.46
C LYS A 121 16.91 -4.14 -23.19
N LYS A 122 16.44 -3.24 -22.33
CA LYS A 122 17.16 -2.03 -21.91
C LYS A 122 16.56 -1.49 -20.62
N ASP A 123 17.32 -0.64 -19.96
CA ASP A 123 16.79 0.20 -18.88
C ASP A 123 16.12 1.43 -19.49
N SER A 124 14.88 1.71 -19.09
CA SER A 124 14.17 2.89 -19.54
C SER A 124 14.80 4.16 -18.98
N GLU A 125 15.09 5.10 -19.87
CA GLU A 125 15.75 6.36 -19.53
C GLU A 125 14.78 7.34 -18.83
N GLU A 126 15.33 8.18 -17.95
CA GLU A 126 14.63 9.30 -17.29
C GLU A 126 13.37 8.90 -16.51
N MET A 127 13.31 7.65 -16.05
CA MET A 127 12.17 7.17 -15.29
C MET A 127 12.26 7.64 -13.83
N PRO A 128 11.17 8.21 -13.25
CA PRO A 128 11.18 8.63 -11.86
C PRO A 128 11.37 7.45 -10.91
N LEU A 129 11.80 7.74 -9.68
CA LEU A 129 11.94 6.71 -8.64
C LEU A 129 10.58 6.18 -8.16
N HIS A 130 9.54 7.03 -8.19
CA HIS A 130 8.17 6.68 -7.81
C HIS A 130 7.15 7.66 -8.43
N PHE A 131 5.87 7.31 -8.36
CA PHE A 131 4.73 8.17 -8.66
C PHE A 131 3.86 8.35 -7.41
N ILE A 132 4.48 8.77 -6.31
CA ILE A 132 3.82 8.99 -5.02
C ILE A 132 3.72 10.50 -4.82
N PRO A 133 2.53 11.08 -4.93
CA PRO A 133 2.36 12.50 -4.73
C PRO A 133 2.69 12.91 -3.30
N LYS A 134 3.31 14.09 -3.13
CA LYS A 134 3.64 14.65 -1.81
C LYS A 134 2.49 14.62 -0.81
N TRP A 135 1.27 14.97 -1.24
CA TRP A 135 0.08 14.98 -0.38
C TRP A 135 -0.25 13.61 0.24
N TYR A 136 0.22 12.51 -0.37
CA TYR A 136 -0.03 11.15 0.10
C TYR A 136 0.73 10.82 1.39
N TYR A 137 1.90 11.43 1.59
CA TYR A 137 2.79 11.11 2.72
C TYR A 137 3.13 12.31 3.61
N GLU A 138 3.02 13.55 3.14
CA GLU A 138 3.48 14.73 3.90
C GLU A 138 2.75 14.94 5.23
N ASN A 139 1.52 14.43 5.35
CA ASN A 139 0.72 14.51 6.57
C ASN A 139 0.93 13.31 7.51
N ARG A 140 1.69 12.29 7.08
CA ARG A 140 2.06 11.17 7.94
C ARG A 140 3.18 11.61 8.88
N PRO A 141 3.12 11.27 10.18
CA PRO A 141 4.21 11.57 11.09
C PRO A 141 5.53 10.94 10.64
N LEU A 142 6.63 11.64 10.90
CA LEU A 142 7.97 11.06 10.87
C LEU A 142 8.10 10.01 11.98
N PRO A 143 9.00 9.02 11.83
CA PRO A 143 9.15 7.95 12.82
C PRO A 143 9.50 8.51 14.19
N GLN A 144 8.83 8.01 15.23
CA GLN A 144 9.22 8.33 16.60
C GLN A 144 10.40 7.45 17.01
N TYR A 145 11.57 8.08 17.16
CA TYR A 145 12.80 7.41 17.58
C TYR A 145 12.99 7.46 19.09
N ARG A 146 13.18 6.29 19.71
CA ARG A 146 13.47 6.16 21.14
C ARG A 146 14.66 5.23 21.35
N TYR A 147 15.32 5.38 22.50
CA TYR A 147 16.43 4.51 22.87
C TYR A 147 16.57 4.40 24.39
N ALA A 148 17.15 3.30 24.85
CA ALA A 148 17.57 3.07 26.23
C ALA A 148 19.04 2.66 26.24
N ILE A 149 19.84 3.32 27.09
CA ILE A 149 21.28 3.10 27.21
C ILE A 149 21.63 2.91 28.68
N GLU A 150 22.26 1.77 28.98
CA GLU A 150 22.94 1.50 30.24
C GLU A 150 24.43 1.30 29.95
N SER A 151 25.24 2.28 30.37
CA SER A 151 26.68 2.31 30.13
C SER A 151 27.34 3.23 31.16
N GLU A 152 28.60 2.97 31.49
CA GLU A 152 29.40 3.87 32.34
C GLU A 152 29.65 5.21 31.63
N ASN A 153 29.85 5.18 30.31
CA ASN A 153 29.97 6.37 29.47
C ASN A 153 28.74 6.53 28.54
N LYS A 154 27.58 6.78 29.14
CA LYS A 154 26.31 6.94 28.41
C LYS A 154 26.36 8.06 27.36
N GLU A 155 26.98 9.20 27.67
CA GLU A 155 27.01 10.39 26.81
C GLU A 155 27.68 10.09 25.46
N LEU A 156 28.81 9.36 25.48
CA LEU A 156 29.50 8.92 24.26
C LEU A 156 28.60 8.07 23.37
N ILE A 157 27.94 7.07 23.95
CA ILE A 157 27.07 6.15 23.20
C ILE A 157 25.87 6.91 22.62
N GLU A 158 25.28 7.80 23.42
CA GLU A 158 24.13 8.59 23.01
C GLU A 158 24.44 9.57 21.86
N GLU A 159 25.62 10.19 21.86
CA GLU A 159 26.08 11.08 20.77
C GLU A 159 26.23 10.31 19.46
N VAL A 160 26.91 9.16 19.49
CA VAL A 160 27.11 8.30 18.32
C VAL A 160 25.79 7.79 17.75
N LEU A 161 24.89 7.39 18.64
CA LEU A 161 23.58 6.86 18.29
C LEU A 161 22.70 7.90 17.60
N LYS A 162 22.69 9.15 18.09
CA LYS A 162 21.97 10.27 17.47
C LYS A 162 22.58 10.69 16.13
N ALA A 163 23.89 10.60 16.01
CA ALA A 163 24.60 10.95 14.78
C ALA A 163 24.38 9.91 13.66
N ASN A 164 24.13 8.64 14.03
CA ASN A 164 24.02 7.52 13.08
C ASN A 164 22.80 6.65 13.42
N PRO A 165 21.57 7.16 13.23
CA PRO A 165 20.39 6.34 13.42
C PRO A 165 20.38 5.20 12.38
N ILE A 166 19.92 4.01 12.78
CA ILE A 166 19.85 2.84 11.88
C ILE A 166 18.98 3.12 10.65
N LEU A 167 17.89 3.86 10.87
CA LEU A 167 16.93 4.25 9.86
C LEU A 167 16.87 5.79 9.79
N PRO A 168 16.78 6.39 8.58
CA PRO A 168 16.63 7.83 8.42
C PRO A 168 15.42 8.38 9.19
N LEU A 169 15.65 9.44 9.98
CA LEU A 169 14.60 10.02 10.84
C LEU A 169 13.77 11.11 10.16
N ASP A 170 14.26 11.64 9.04
CA ASP A 170 13.61 12.68 8.23
C ASP A 170 12.86 12.12 7.01
N TYR A 171 12.58 10.82 6.99
CA TYR A 171 11.82 10.12 5.96
C TYR A 171 10.48 9.63 6.50
N HIS A 172 9.47 9.61 5.63
CA HIS A 172 8.18 8.98 5.88
C HIS A 172 8.23 7.51 5.47
N TYR A 173 7.77 6.61 6.33
CA TYR A 173 7.79 5.17 6.06
C TYR A 173 6.40 4.73 5.61
N LEU A 174 6.33 4.07 4.47
CA LEU A 174 5.08 3.56 3.91
C LEU A 174 5.17 2.05 3.75
N LEU A 175 4.13 1.36 4.20
CA LEU A 175 3.95 -0.06 3.96
C LEU A 175 2.82 -0.27 2.96
N TYR A 176 3.04 -1.17 2.02
CA TYR A 176 2.03 -1.56 1.04
C TYR A 176 2.21 -3.02 0.64
N ARG A 177 1.41 -3.47 -0.32
CA ARG A 177 1.53 -4.82 -0.87
C ARG A 177 1.66 -4.75 -2.38
N ASP A 178 2.49 -5.64 -2.93
CA ASP A 178 2.56 -5.84 -4.37
C ASP A 178 1.34 -6.63 -4.89
N GLU A 179 1.32 -6.87 -6.20
CA GLU A 179 0.24 -7.60 -6.88
C GLU A 179 0.10 -9.05 -6.37
N ASP A 180 1.19 -9.66 -5.91
CA ASP A 180 1.22 -10.99 -5.32
C ASP A 180 0.94 -10.99 -3.80
N ASN A 181 0.51 -9.83 -3.27
CA ASN A 181 0.16 -9.61 -1.88
C ASN A 181 1.34 -9.76 -0.89
N HIS A 182 2.59 -9.67 -1.35
CA HIS A 182 3.76 -9.60 -0.49
C HIS A 182 3.88 -8.21 0.14
N PRO A 183 4.14 -8.12 1.45
CA PRO A 183 4.32 -6.83 2.10
C PRO A 183 5.64 -6.18 1.66
N LYS A 184 5.57 -4.91 1.29
CA LYS A 184 6.69 -4.07 0.91
C LYS A 184 6.78 -2.86 1.82
N GLY A 185 7.99 -2.38 2.03
CA GLY A 185 8.28 -1.14 2.75
C GLY A 185 9.12 -0.19 1.89
N ILE A 186 8.82 1.10 1.99
CA ILE A 186 9.64 2.19 1.46
C ILE A 186 9.84 3.28 2.52
N ALA A 187 10.92 4.03 2.41
CA ALA A 187 11.09 5.29 3.12
C ALA A 187 11.25 6.41 2.09
N ILE A 188 10.41 7.44 2.17
CA ILE A 188 10.33 8.54 1.20
C ILE A 188 10.52 9.88 1.91
N LYS A 189 11.34 10.75 1.34
CA LYS A 189 11.48 12.14 1.77
C LYS A 189 10.91 13.09 0.73
N ASP A 190 11.31 12.91 -0.52
CA ASP A 190 10.83 13.64 -1.69
C ASP A 190 11.01 12.81 -2.97
N ASP A 191 10.77 13.45 -4.12
CA ASP A 191 10.76 12.80 -5.44
C ASP A 191 12.12 12.18 -5.84
N ASP A 192 13.21 12.69 -5.26
CA ASP A 192 14.59 12.26 -5.56
C ASP A 192 15.16 11.35 -4.46
N ASP A 193 14.57 11.38 -3.26
CA ASP A 193 15.03 10.66 -2.07
C ASP A 193 14.05 9.53 -1.66
N LEU A 194 14.28 8.34 -2.22
CA LEU A 194 13.54 7.10 -1.93
C LEU A 194 14.47 5.94 -1.54
N PHE A 195 14.18 5.31 -0.41
CA PHE A 195 14.76 4.02 -0.02
C PHE A 195 13.76 2.88 -0.21
N GLY A 196 14.24 1.77 -0.77
CA GLY A 196 13.40 0.64 -1.18
C GLY A 196 12.91 0.79 -2.63
N PRO A 197 11.84 0.08 -3.02
CA PRO A 197 11.05 -0.84 -2.20
C PRO A 197 11.86 -2.06 -1.73
N SER A 198 11.54 -2.55 -0.54
CA SER A 198 12.08 -3.81 -0.02
C SER A 198 10.93 -4.75 0.34
N ILE A 199 11.07 -6.01 -0.06
CA ILE A 199 10.15 -7.07 0.32
C ILE A 199 10.39 -7.39 1.80
N ILE A 200 9.33 -7.31 2.59
CA ILE A 200 9.34 -7.61 4.02
C ILE A 200 9.00 -9.09 4.20
N LYS A 201 9.90 -9.85 4.81
CA LYS A 201 9.62 -11.21 5.26
C LYS A 201 9.37 -11.19 6.75
N SER A 202 8.15 -11.55 7.13
CA SER A 202 7.72 -11.57 8.53
C SER A 202 7.73 -12.99 9.07
N THR A 203 8.43 -13.20 10.17
CA THR A 203 8.46 -14.48 10.90
C THR A 203 7.89 -14.29 12.29
N ASN A 204 6.79 -14.97 12.61
CA ASN A 204 6.20 -14.86 13.95
C ASN A 204 7.19 -15.30 15.02
N ARG A 205 7.23 -14.56 16.13
CA ARG A 205 8.10 -14.84 17.28
C ARG A 205 7.25 -15.08 18.52
N ASN A 206 7.72 -15.95 19.40
CA ASN A 206 7.07 -16.13 20.71
C ASN A 206 7.40 -14.89 21.58
N PRO A 207 6.43 -14.21 22.20
CA PRO A 207 6.70 -13.11 23.13
C PRO A 207 7.68 -13.46 24.26
N GLU A 208 7.79 -14.74 24.64
CA GLU A 208 8.78 -15.22 25.63
C GLU A 208 10.23 -15.16 25.11
N GLU A 209 10.44 -15.09 23.80
CA GLU A 209 11.76 -14.91 23.17
C GLU A 209 12.18 -13.44 23.09
N MET A 210 11.34 -12.51 23.57
CA MET A 210 11.64 -11.08 23.57
C MET A 210 12.93 -10.82 24.36
N PRO A 211 13.92 -10.10 23.78
CA PRO A 211 15.12 -9.70 24.49
C PRO A 211 14.80 -8.99 25.81
N GLU A 212 15.44 -9.44 26.89
CA GLU A 212 15.28 -8.87 28.23
C GLU A 212 15.62 -7.37 28.26
N SER A 213 16.53 -6.94 27.39
CA SER A 213 16.92 -5.54 27.20
C SER A 213 15.74 -4.64 26.81
N TYR A 214 14.70 -5.17 26.16
CA TYR A 214 13.51 -4.40 25.75
C TYR A 214 12.66 -3.98 26.95
N LYS A 215 12.86 -4.57 28.14
CA LYS A 215 12.21 -4.12 29.38
C LYS A 215 12.62 -2.69 29.78
N LEU A 216 13.77 -2.21 29.31
CA LEU A 216 14.21 -0.83 29.52
C LEU A 216 13.50 0.17 28.59
N LEU A 217 12.89 -0.33 27.51
CA LEU A 217 12.19 0.47 26.52
C LEU A 217 10.88 -0.22 26.11
N PRO A 218 9.94 -0.45 27.05
CA PRO A 218 8.73 -1.20 26.75
C PRO A 218 7.93 -0.51 25.63
N PRO A 219 7.21 -1.30 24.80
CA PRO A 219 6.24 -0.74 23.86
C PRO A 219 5.23 0.13 24.64
N GLU A 220 5.01 1.36 24.19
CA GLU A 220 4.06 2.28 24.85
C GLU A 220 2.60 1.95 24.49
N GLU A 221 2.41 1.17 23.43
CA GLU A 221 1.12 0.93 22.79
C GLU A 221 0.60 -0.48 23.08
N GLN A 222 -0.69 -0.69 22.83
CA GLN A 222 -1.32 -1.99 23.07
C GLN A 222 -0.86 -3.01 22.01
N VAL A 223 0.19 -3.75 22.34
CA VAL A 223 0.77 -4.81 21.49
C VAL A 223 -0.26 -5.91 21.21
N GLN A 224 -0.43 -6.21 19.93
CA GLN A 224 -1.27 -7.28 19.40
C GLN A 224 -0.45 -8.45 18.85
N GLY A 225 0.78 -8.20 18.43
CA GLY A 225 1.65 -9.22 17.83
C GLY A 225 3.13 -8.92 17.99
N PHE A 226 3.92 -9.99 17.93
CA PHE A 226 5.38 -9.96 17.98
C PHE A 226 5.95 -10.85 16.88
N MET A 227 6.85 -10.30 16.07
CA MET A 227 7.44 -10.98 14.92
C MET A 227 8.81 -10.39 14.60
N GLU A 228 9.59 -11.06 13.76
CA GLU A 228 10.82 -10.51 13.18
C GLU A 228 10.56 -10.13 11.73
N TRP A 229 11.02 -8.95 11.33
CA TRP A 229 11.07 -8.51 9.95
C TRP A 229 12.49 -8.57 9.41
N THR A 230 12.63 -9.18 8.25
CA THR A 230 13.84 -9.17 7.42
C THR A 230 13.50 -8.56 6.06
N PHE A 231 14.49 -7.97 5.41
CA PHE A 231 14.28 -7.19 4.18
C PHE A 231 15.09 -7.77 3.04
N SER A 232 14.43 -8.03 1.92
CA SER A 232 15.07 -8.41 0.66
C SER A 232 14.80 -7.40 -0.45
N ASP A 233 15.71 -7.33 -1.42
CA ASP A 233 15.47 -6.59 -2.66
C ASP A 233 14.35 -7.25 -3.48
N GLU A 234 13.96 -6.61 -4.58
CA GLU A 234 12.87 -7.12 -5.44
C GLU A 234 13.24 -8.42 -6.17
N SER A 235 14.52 -8.75 -6.27
CA SER A 235 15.01 -10.05 -6.75
C SER A 235 15.05 -11.13 -5.65
N GLY A 236 14.69 -10.79 -4.42
CA GLY A 236 14.67 -11.68 -3.26
C GLY A 236 16.02 -11.85 -2.55
N ASN A 237 17.06 -11.11 -2.92
CA ASN A 237 18.36 -11.13 -2.25
C ASN A 237 18.31 -10.35 -0.93
N ALA A 238 19.16 -10.71 0.03
CA ALA A 238 19.26 -9.97 1.29
C ALA A 238 19.73 -8.53 1.03
N THR A 239 19.07 -7.57 1.68
CA THR A 239 19.53 -6.18 1.71
C THR A 239 20.53 -5.96 2.84
N ASP A 240 21.19 -4.80 2.82
CA ASP A 240 22.06 -4.35 3.92
C ASP A 240 21.25 -3.83 5.13
N TYR A 241 19.92 -3.75 5.04
CA TYR A 241 19.08 -3.38 6.17
C TYR A 241 19.11 -4.47 7.24
N PRO A 242 19.32 -4.12 8.52
CA PRO A 242 19.27 -5.10 9.58
C PRO A 242 17.86 -5.65 9.75
N SER A 243 17.75 -6.87 10.27
CA SER A 243 16.46 -7.36 10.77
C SER A 243 15.99 -6.53 11.96
N PHE A 244 14.68 -6.44 12.15
CA PHE A 244 14.08 -5.84 13.34
C PHE A 244 13.14 -6.82 14.02
N ASP A 245 13.13 -6.80 15.33
CA ASP A 245 12.00 -7.30 16.09
C ASP A 245 10.86 -6.29 15.98
N VAL A 246 9.64 -6.73 15.72
CA VAL A 246 8.52 -5.88 15.39
C VAL A 246 7.34 -6.18 16.30
N PHE A 247 6.87 -5.13 16.97
CA PHE A 247 5.61 -5.15 17.68
C PHE A 247 4.56 -4.45 16.84
N VAL A 248 3.46 -5.14 16.60
CA VAL A 248 2.28 -4.58 15.94
C VAL A 248 1.31 -4.13 17.02
N ALA A 249 0.85 -2.89 16.97
CA ALA A 249 0.07 -2.28 18.05
C ALA A 249 -1.02 -1.33 17.54
N HIS A 250 -1.94 -0.97 18.44
CA HIS A 250 -2.90 0.11 18.21
C HIS A 250 -2.42 1.41 18.82
N SER A 251 -2.57 2.53 18.12
CA SER A 251 -2.33 3.86 18.64
C SER A 251 -3.36 4.21 19.69
N SER A 252 -2.89 4.68 20.84
CA SER A 252 -3.72 5.28 21.89
C SER A 252 -4.51 6.53 21.42
N ARG A 253 -4.16 7.10 20.26
CA ARG A 253 -4.81 8.29 19.66
C ARG A 253 -6.04 7.93 18.82
N SER A 254 -6.14 6.69 18.34
CA SER A 254 -7.30 6.23 17.60
C SER A 254 -8.50 6.08 18.54
N ARG A 255 -9.48 6.98 18.40
CA ARG A 255 -10.83 6.76 18.95
C ARG A 255 -11.65 5.80 18.08
N SER A 256 -11.12 5.34 16.95
CA SER A 256 -11.78 4.34 16.13
C SER A 256 -11.35 2.96 16.59
N VAL A 257 -12.33 2.19 17.07
CA VAL A 257 -12.17 0.77 17.35
C VAL A 257 -12.22 0.03 16.02
N GLY A 258 -11.26 0.32 15.13
CA GLY A 258 -11.01 -0.51 13.96
C GLY A 258 -10.29 -1.79 14.39
N PRO A 259 -10.55 -2.95 13.75
CA PRO A 259 -9.93 -4.21 14.13
C PRO A 259 -8.46 -4.34 13.71
N ALA A 260 -7.96 -3.45 12.84
CA ALA A 260 -6.60 -3.52 12.33
C ALA A 260 -5.66 -2.61 13.13
N PRO A 261 -4.46 -3.09 13.49
CA PRO A 261 -3.42 -2.27 14.10
C PRO A 261 -2.98 -1.17 13.12
N ASP A 262 -2.72 0.02 13.65
CA ASP A 262 -2.34 1.25 12.93
C ASP A 262 -0.90 1.67 13.23
N LEU A 263 -0.16 0.90 14.04
CA LEU A 263 1.24 1.15 14.37
C LEU A 263 2.10 -0.11 14.25
N VAL A 264 3.34 0.10 13.80
CA VAL A 264 4.43 -0.87 13.96
C VAL A 264 5.59 -0.23 14.71
N CYS A 265 6.11 -0.96 15.69
CA CYS A 265 7.29 -0.55 16.45
C CYS A 265 8.43 -1.51 16.12
N LEU A 266 9.43 -1.00 15.40
CA LEU A 266 10.66 -1.71 15.09
C LEU A 266 11.63 -1.57 16.27
N TYR A 267 12.20 -2.68 16.71
CA TYR A 267 13.13 -2.77 17.83
C TYR A 267 14.43 -3.44 17.40
N LYS A 268 15.53 -2.93 17.96
CA LYS A 268 16.84 -3.55 17.80
C LYS A 268 17.65 -3.45 19.07
N ASP A 269 18.13 -4.60 19.53
CA ASP A 269 19.21 -4.68 20.51
C ASP A 269 20.56 -4.47 19.80
N LEU A 270 21.26 -3.39 20.18
CA LEU A 270 22.57 -3.01 19.65
C LEU A 270 23.68 -3.21 20.71
N THR A 271 23.38 -3.86 21.82
CA THR A 271 24.28 -4.00 22.96
C THR A 271 25.63 -4.57 22.55
N GLU A 272 25.64 -5.69 21.85
CA GLU A 272 26.88 -6.35 21.42
C GLU A 272 27.64 -5.52 20.38
N HIS A 273 26.95 -4.79 19.50
CA HIS A 273 27.57 -3.87 18.55
C HIS A 273 28.36 -2.78 19.29
N TYR A 274 27.73 -2.10 20.26
CA TYR A 274 28.37 -1.02 21.00
C TYR A 274 29.41 -1.50 22.01
N LYS A 275 29.27 -2.70 22.60
CA LYS A 275 30.33 -3.32 23.41
C LYS A 275 31.60 -3.57 22.59
N ASN A 276 31.44 -4.05 21.35
CA ASN A 276 32.58 -4.34 20.48
C ASN A 276 33.23 -3.06 19.96
N GLN A 277 32.43 -2.04 19.62
CA GLN A 277 32.95 -0.77 19.10
C GLN A 277 33.56 0.13 20.19
N TYR A 278 33.01 0.09 21.41
CA TYR A 278 33.44 0.90 22.56
C TYR A 278 33.67 0.04 23.81
N PRO A 279 34.71 -0.82 23.81
CA PRO A 279 34.96 -1.77 24.90
C PRO A 279 35.19 -1.09 26.26
N ASP A 280 35.72 0.13 26.26
CA ASP A 280 36.01 0.89 27.48
C ASP A 280 34.83 1.74 27.99
N ALA A 281 33.71 1.78 27.26
CA ALA A 281 32.53 2.56 27.66
C ALA A 281 31.65 1.84 28.72
N GLY A 282 32.02 0.63 29.13
CA GLY A 282 31.26 -0.14 30.13
C GLY A 282 29.82 -0.40 29.70
N VAL A 283 29.59 -0.67 28.41
CA VAL A 283 28.26 -0.87 27.83
C VAL A 283 27.60 -2.13 28.40
N LYS A 284 26.43 -1.98 29.01
CA LYS A 284 25.60 -3.08 29.51
C LYS A 284 24.43 -3.36 28.59
N THR A 285 23.73 -2.31 28.15
CA THR A 285 22.54 -2.41 27.30
C THR A 285 22.44 -1.20 26.36
N VAL A 286 22.16 -1.43 25.08
CA VAL A 286 21.78 -0.38 24.11
C VAL A 286 20.64 -0.91 23.26
N VAL A 287 19.46 -0.32 23.40
CA VAL A 287 18.27 -0.69 22.64
C VAL A 287 17.71 0.54 21.97
N VAL A 288 17.23 0.38 20.73
CA VAL A 288 16.52 1.41 19.99
C VAL A 288 15.15 0.94 19.58
N SER A 289 14.23 1.89 19.41
CA SER A 289 12.97 1.64 18.72
C SER A 289 12.56 2.77 17.78
N PHE A 290 11.84 2.39 16.72
CA PHE A 290 11.23 3.28 15.75
C PHE A 290 9.73 2.95 15.69
N THR A 291 8.88 3.91 15.98
CA THR A 291 7.43 3.75 15.80
C THR A 291 6.99 4.42 14.51
N ILE A 292 6.27 3.67 13.68
CA ILE A 292 5.80 4.07 12.34
C ILE A 292 4.29 3.86 12.28
N ASP A 293 3.59 4.86 11.73
CA ASP A 293 2.16 4.83 11.43
C ASP A 293 1.91 4.08 10.11
N ILE A 294 0.99 3.11 10.13
CA ILE A 294 0.68 2.27 8.95
C ILE A 294 -0.68 2.59 8.35
#